data_AF-A0A357VH17-F1
#
_entry.id   AF-A0A357VH17-F1
#
_cell.length_a   1.000
_cell.length_b   1.000
_cell.length_c   1.000
_cell.angle_alpha   90.00
_cell.angle_beta   90.00
_cell.angle_gamma   90.00
#
_symmetry.space_group_name_H-M   'P 1'
#
loop_
_entity.id
_entity.type
_entity.pdbx_description
1 polymer ?
#
loop_
_entity_poly.entity_id
_entity_poly.type
_entity_poly.pdbx_seq_one_letter_code
_entity_poly.pdbx_strand_id
1 'polypeptide(L)' 'MQIEIRGVEKLSFRERQVVALKEMGLSNEEVARRLGLSASSVATLYHRARTKGYQVVIVLPGEILGPAVLEPEGED' A
#
# COMPACT_ATOMS: atom_id res chain seq x y z
N MET A 1 14.63 3.43 4.49
CA MET A 1 13.26 2.95 4.77
C MET A 1 12.40 3.27 3.57
N GLN A 2 11.79 2.26 2.98
CA GLN A 2 11.01 2.36 1.73
C GLN A 2 9.60 1.81 1.97
N ILE A 3 8.56 2.47 1.44
CA ILE A 3 7.19 1.97 1.50
C ILE A 3 6.83 1.38 0.14
N GLU A 4 6.28 0.18 0.13
CA GLU A 4 5.85 -0.50 -1.09
C GLU A 4 4.39 -0.95 -0.98
N ILE A 5 3.72 -1.03 -2.14
CA ILE A 5 2.40 -1.64 -2.27
C ILE A 5 2.56 -2.96 -3.03
N ARG A 6 2.41 -4.09 -2.32
CA ARG A 6 2.43 -5.45 -2.91
C ARG A 6 1.03 -5.87 -3.34
N GLY A 7 0.92 -6.76 -4.33
CA GLY A 7 -0.37 -7.21 -4.86
C GLY A 7 -1.05 -6.17 -5.76
N VAL A 8 -0.27 -5.23 -6.30
CA VAL A 8 -0.74 -4.09 -7.10
C VAL A 8 -1.32 -4.52 -8.46
N GLU A 9 -0.91 -5.69 -8.94
CA GLU A 9 -1.40 -6.35 -10.15
C GLU A 9 -2.87 -6.78 -10.06
N LYS A 10 -3.37 -7.00 -8.84
CA LYS A 10 -4.78 -7.33 -8.59
C LYS A 10 -5.69 -6.11 -8.71
N LEU A 11 -5.12 -4.91 -8.63
CA LEU A 11 -5.84 -3.65 -8.69
C LEU A 11 -6.02 -3.18 -10.14
N SER A 12 -7.16 -2.57 -10.43
CA SER A 12 -7.36 -1.77 -11.65
C SER A 12 -6.51 -0.50 -11.61
N PHE A 13 -6.31 0.14 -12.76
CA PHE A 13 -5.55 1.38 -12.83
C PHE A 13 -6.08 2.48 -11.89
N ARG A 14 -7.41 2.64 -11.82
CA ARG A 14 -8.04 3.63 -10.92
C ARG A 14 -7.91 3.27 -9.45
N GLU A 15 -8.04 1.99 -9.10
CA GLU A 15 -7.79 1.53 -7.73
C GLU A 15 -6.34 1.78 -7.32
N ARG A 16 -5.36 1.52 -8.20
CA ARG A 16 -3.94 1.80 -7.93
C ARG A 16 -3.70 3.28 -7.60
N GLN A 17 -4.26 4.19 -8.40
CA GLN A 17 -4.15 5.63 -8.17
C GLN A 17 -4.78 6.04 -6.84
N VAL A 18 -5.97 5.54 -6.53
CA VAL A 18 -6.67 5.84 -5.28
C VAL A 18 -5.89 5.30 -4.08
N VAL A 19 -5.45 4.04 -4.11
CA VAL A 19 -4.68 3.42 -3.03
C VAL A 19 -3.38 4.20 -2.79
N ALA A 20 -2.59 4.46 -3.83
CA ALA A 20 -1.32 5.18 -3.67
C ALA A 20 -1.48 6.51 -2.93
N LEU A 21 -2.50 7.31 -3.29
CA LEU A 21 -2.75 8.59 -2.64
C LEU A 21 -3.35 8.44 -1.23
N LYS A 22 -4.26 7.47 -1.03
CA LYS A 22 -4.88 7.21 0.30
C LYS A 22 -3.86 6.71 1.32
N GLU A 23 -2.96 5.83 0.92
CA GLU A 23 -1.90 5.29 1.79
C GLU A 23 -0.79 6.31 2.06
N MET A 24 -0.66 7.34 1.21
CA MET A 24 0.16 8.54 1.49
C MET A 24 -0.53 9.53 2.46
N GLY A 25 -1.73 9.22 2.97
CA GLY A 25 -2.42 9.99 4.00
C GLY A 25 -3.45 11.01 3.50
N LEU A 26 -3.78 11.02 2.21
CA LEU A 26 -4.75 12.00 1.68
C LEU A 26 -6.21 11.69 2.06
N SER A 27 -6.99 12.76 2.22
CA SER A 27 -8.44 12.69 2.39
C SER A 27 -9.14 12.26 1.09
N ASN A 28 -10.39 11.83 1.18
CA ASN A 28 -11.15 11.43 -0.03
C ASN A 28 -11.37 12.63 -0.96
N GLU A 29 -11.57 13.82 -0.40
CA GLU A 29 -11.77 15.09 -1.11
C GLU A 29 -10.49 15.53 -1.84
N GLU A 30 -9.33 15.36 -1.22
CA GLU A 30 -8.04 15.67 -1.84
C GLU A 30 -7.76 14.73 -3.02
N VAL A 31 -7.97 13.42 -2.83
CA VAL A 31 -7.83 12.42 -3.90
C VAL A 31 -8.82 12.67 -5.02
N ALA A 32 -10.08 12.96 -4.69
CA ALA A 32 -11.14 13.27 -5.64
C ALA A 32 -10.76 14.44 -6.55
N ARG A 33 -10.28 15.53 -5.96
CA ARG A 33 -9.82 16.73 -6.68
C ARG A 33 -8.64 16.43 -7.60
N ARG A 34 -7.67 15.63 -7.16
CA ARG A 34 -6.48 15.26 -7.96
C ARG A 34 -6.81 14.33 -9.13
N LEU A 35 -7.77 13.42 -8.95
CA LEU A 35 -8.09 12.39 -9.94
C LEU A 35 -9.30 12.72 -10.83
N GLY A 36 -9.98 13.84 -10.58
CA GLY A 36 -11.21 14.22 -11.28
C GLY A 36 -12.38 13.28 -10.97
N LEU A 37 -12.51 12.86 -9.71
CA LEU A 37 -13.55 11.94 -9.23
C LEU A 37 -14.41 12.62 -8.16
N SER A 38 -15.52 11.99 -7.77
CA SER A 38 -16.22 12.37 -6.53
C SER A 38 -15.57 11.68 -5.32
N ALA A 39 -15.73 12.27 -4.13
CA ALA A 39 -15.27 11.65 -2.88
C ALA A 39 -15.92 10.28 -2.62
N SER A 40 -17.17 10.08 -3.05
CA SER A 40 -17.86 8.78 -2.95
C SER A 40 -17.28 7.72 -3.88
N SER A 41 -16.88 8.09 -5.10
CA SER A 41 -16.18 7.20 -6.02
C SER A 41 -14.82 6.79 -5.47
N VAL A 42 -14.09 7.74 -4.85
CA VAL A 42 -12.82 7.44 -4.17
C VAL A 42 -13.02 6.43 -3.04
N ALA A 43 -14.00 6.66 -2.15
CA ALA A 43 -14.31 5.73 -1.07
C ALA A 43 -14.66 4.32 -1.58
N THR A 44 -15.48 4.24 -2.64
CA THR A 44 -15.88 2.97 -3.27
C THR A 44 -14.69 2.24 -3.87
N LEU A 45 -13.85 2.93 -4.63
CA LEU A 45 -12.65 2.34 -5.24
C LEU A 45 -11.66 1.89 -4.18
N TYR A 46 -11.46 2.68 -3.13
CA TYR A 46 -10.56 2.34 -2.03
C TYR A 46 -11.03 1.09 -1.28
N HIS A 47 -12.32 1.00 -0.93
CA HIS A 47 -12.90 -0.18 -0.31
C HIS A 47 -12.74 -1.43 -1.20
N ARG A 48 -13.09 -1.32 -2.48
CA ARG A 48 -12.94 -2.41 -3.45
C ARG A 48 -11.48 -2.85 -3.61
N ALA A 49 -10.53 -1.93 -3.59
CA ALA A 49 -9.12 -2.29 -3.62
C ALA A 49 -8.73 -3.12 -2.40
N ARG A 50 -9.16 -2.72 -1.18
CA ARG A 50 -8.82 -3.43 0.07
C ARG A 50 -9.32 -4.87 0.09
N THR A 51 -10.46 -5.15 -0.53
CA THR A 51 -10.98 -6.53 -0.62
C THR A 51 -10.18 -7.42 -1.57
N LYS A 52 -9.26 -6.87 -2.38
CA LYS A 52 -8.41 -7.64 -3.31
C LYS A 52 -7.10 -8.11 -2.70
N GLY A 53 -6.83 -7.76 -1.44
CA GLY A 53 -5.67 -8.25 -0.68
C GLY A 53 -4.33 -7.71 -1.17
N TYR A 54 -4.26 -6.43 -1.54
CA TYR A 54 -2.98 -5.73 -1.62
C TYR A 54 -2.43 -5.49 -0.20
N GLN A 55 -1.12 -5.30 -0.09
CA GLN A 55 -0.46 -5.03 1.19
C GLN A 55 0.40 -3.78 1.09
N VAL A 56 0.38 -2.95 2.12
CA VAL A 56 1.34 -1.86 2.29
C VAL A 56 2.42 -2.37 3.24
N VAL A 57 3.66 -2.36 2.79
CA VAL A 57 4.80 -2.86 3.56
C VAL A 57 5.88 -1.80 3.69
N ILE A 58 6.60 -1.84 4.80
CA ILE A 58 7.82 -1.08 4.99
C ILE A 58 8.99 -2.02 4.75
N VAL A 59 9.84 -1.68 3.80
CA VAL A 59 11.10 -2.36 3.52
C VAL A 59 12.21 -1.69 4.32
N LEU A 60 12.79 -2.46 5.23
CA LEU A 60 13.95 -2.08 6.04
C LEU A 60 15.22 -2.64 5.37
N PRO A 61 16.25 -1.82 5.15
CA PRO A 61 17.57 -2.31 4.75
C PRO A 61 18.09 -3.36 5.76
N GLY A 62 18.68 -4.45 5.25
CA GLY A 62 19.17 -5.55 6.09
C GLY A 62 20.21 -5.11 7.12
N GLU A 63 21.00 -4.07 6.81
CA GLU A 63 21.98 -3.46 7.72
C GLU A 63 21.37 -2.92 9.02
N ILE A 64 20.07 -2.59 9.02
CA ILE A 64 19.35 -2.08 10.20
C ILE A 64 18.95 -3.23 11.14
N LEU A 65 18.78 -4.44 10.61
CA LEU A 65 18.44 -5.63 11.38
C LEU A 65 19.77 -6.29 11.79
N GLY A 66 20.15 -6.18 13.05
CA GLY A 66 21.39 -6.80 13.56
C GLY A 66 21.45 -8.32 13.29
N PRO A 67 22.65 -8.93 13.34
CA PRO A 67 22.87 -10.32 12.90
C PRO A 67 21.93 -11.35 13.53
N ALA A 68 21.47 -11.13 14.77
CA ALA A 68 20.54 -12.02 15.47
C ALA A 68 19.16 -12.20 14.80
N VAL A 69 18.75 -11.30 13.89
CA VAL A 69 17.47 -11.43 13.15
C VAL A 69 17.64 -12.25 11.87
N LEU A 70 18.88 -12.42 11.40
CA LEU A 70 19.21 -13.05 10.11
C LEU A 70 19.80 -14.46 10.26
N GLU A 71 20.11 -14.90 11.48
CA GLU A 71 20.48 -16.29 11.74
C GLU A 71 19.21 -17.16 11.68
N PRO A 72 19.10 -18.11 10.75
CA PRO A 72 18.01 -19.08 10.80
C PRO A 72 18.12 -19.83 12.13
N GLU A 73 17.02 -19.92 12.88
CA GLU A 73 16.95 -20.78 14.05
C GLU A 73 17.38 -22.18 13.63
N GLY A 74 18.40 -22.70 14.30
CA GLY A 74 19.16 -23.89 13.88
C GLY A 74 18.29 -25.10 13.56
N GLU A 75 18.71 -25.84 12.54
CA GLU A 75 18.33 -27.25 12.36
C GLU A 75 19.02 -28.06 13.47
N ASP A 76 18.28 -28.46 14.50
CA ASP A 76 18.63 -29.57 15.41
C ASP A 76 18.08 -30.90 14.88
#